data_AF-A0A1H4P801-F1
#
_entry.id   AF-A0A1H4P801-F1
#
_cell.length_a   1.000
_cell.length_b   1.000
_cell.length_c   1.000
_cell.angle_alpha   90.00
_cell.angle_beta   90.00
_cell.angle_gamma   90.00
#
_symmetry.space_group_name_H-M   'P 1'
#
loop_
_entity.id
_entity.type
_entity.pdbx_description
1 polymer ?
#
loop_
_entity_poly.entity_id
_entity_poly.type
_entity_poly.pdbx_seq_one_letter_code
_entity_poly.pdbx_strand_id
1 'polypeptide(L)'
;MPATRPAREDRIELRATKEEKRVLATAAAYERLDVTSFIMRNVLPAARAVVDRAERIVLGERDTMRVIELLENPPKPPPALMAAARRRATRA
;
A
#
# COMPACT_ATOMS: atom_id res chain seq x y z
N MET A 1 23.90 -2.87 -18.77
CA MET A 1 24.20 -2.14 -17.52
C MET A 1 23.57 -2.93 -16.38
N PRO A 2 24.33 -3.55 -15.46
CA PRO A 2 23.73 -4.23 -14.32
C PRO A 2 23.10 -3.18 -13.39
N ALA A 3 21.83 -3.36 -13.02
CA ALA A 3 21.15 -2.45 -12.09
C ALA A 3 21.74 -2.65 -10.68
N THR A 4 22.45 -1.64 -10.17
CA THR A 4 22.88 -1.61 -8.77
C THR A 4 21.66 -1.62 -7.87
N ARG A 5 21.54 -2.66 -7.04
CA ARG A 5 20.47 -2.73 -6.03
C ARG A 5 20.73 -1.62 -5.01
N PRO A 6 19.74 -0.77 -4.67
CA PRO A 6 19.95 0.28 -3.69
C PRO A 6 20.39 -0.34 -2.35
N ALA A 7 21.33 0.33 -1.69
CA ALA A 7 21.80 -0.08 -0.38
C ALA A 7 20.64 -0.04 0.63
N ARG A 8 20.58 -1.04 1.51
CA ARG A 8 19.60 -1.07 2.60
C ARG A 8 20.14 -0.26 3.77
N GLU A 9 19.94 1.04 3.74
CA GLU A 9 20.46 2.00 4.74
C GLU A 9 19.51 2.15 5.94
N ASP A 10 18.20 1.97 5.73
CA ASP A 10 17.20 2.06 6.78
C ASP A 10 17.19 0.81 7.68
N ARG A 11 17.18 1.03 9.00
CA ARG A 11 17.15 -0.04 10.00
C ARG A 11 15.74 -0.27 10.54
N ILE A 12 15.31 -1.52 10.52
CA ILE A 12 14.05 -1.98 11.14
C ILE A 12 14.40 -2.76 12.41
N GLU A 13 13.83 -2.35 13.54
CA GLU A 13 13.97 -3.09 14.81
C GLU A 13 12.80 -4.04 15.02
N LEU A 14 13.11 -5.30 15.34
CA LEU A 14 12.12 -6.34 15.62
C LEU A 14 12.49 -7.03 16.94
N ARG A 15 11.51 -7.15 17.83
CA ARG A 15 11.61 -7.99 19.03
C ARG A 15 10.92 -9.31 18.75
N ALA A 16 11.55 -10.40 19.16
CA ALA A 16 11.02 -11.75 19.05
C ALA A 16 11.40 -12.56 20.29
N THR A 17 10.54 -13.49 20.67
CA THR A 17 10.85 -14.52 21.65
C THR A 17 11.94 -15.47 21.14
N LYS A 18 12.53 -16.26 22.04
CA LYS A 18 13.54 -17.26 21.69
C LYS A 18 13.00 -18.29 20.68
N GLU A 19 11.73 -18.68 20.84
CA GLU A 19 11.10 -19.69 20.00
C GLU A 19 10.81 -19.14 18.59
N GLU A 20 10.24 -17.94 18.48
CA GLU A 20 10.02 -17.29 17.18
C GLU A 20 11.34 -17.12 16.41
N LYS A 21 12.40 -16.69 17.09
CA LYS A 21 13.74 -16.58 16.48
C LYS A 21 14.24 -17.93 15.97
N ARG A 22 14.04 -19.01 16.74
CA ARG A 22 14.46 -20.37 16.37
C ARG A 22 13.74 -20.86 15.11
N VAL A 23 12.42 -20.65 15.05
CA VAL A 23 11.59 -21.04 13.90
C VAL A 23 12.02 -20.25 12.66
N LEU A 24 12.15 -18.92 12.77
CA LEU A 24 12.57 -18.06 11.66
C LEU A 24 13.97 -18.42 11.14
N ALA A 25 14.92 -18.68 12.04
CA ALA A 25 16.27 -19.10 11.66
C ALA A 25 16.28 -20.45 10.95
N THR A 26 15.49 -21.41 11.41
CA THR A 26 15.38 -22.74 10.78
C THR A 26 14.76 -22.62 9.39
N ALA A 27 13.68 -21.86 9.23
CA ALA A 27 13.03 -21.64 7.94
C ALA A 27 13.95 -20.92 6.95
N ALA A 28 14.67 -19.89 7.42
CA ALA A 28 15.66 -19.19 6.60
C ALA A 28 16.77 -20.14 6.11
N ALA A 29 17.27 -21.02 6.97
CA ALA A 29 18.28 -22.01 6.60
C ALA A 29 17.78 -22.99 5.52
N TYR A 30 16.55 -23.49 5.62
CA TYR A 30 15.95 -24.36 4.60
C TYR A 30 15.80 -23.66 3.24
N GLU A 31 15.54 -22.35 3.23
CA GLU A 31 15.46 -21.51 2.03
C GLU A 31 16.83 -21.00 1.55
N ARG A 32 17.93 -21.34 2.25
CA ARG A 32 19.28 -20.83 2.01
C ARG A 32 19.35 -19.29 2.04
N LEU A 33 18.66 -18.68 3.00
CA LEU A 33 18.64 -17.26 3.27
C LEU A 33 19.14 -16.96 4.68
N ASP A 34 19.62 -15.73 4.90
CA ASP A 34 19.71 -15.18 6.24
C ASP A 34 18.31 -14.82 6.78
N VAL A 35 18.20 -14.65 8.10
CA VAL A 35 16.91 -14.36 8.77
C VAL A 35 16.28 -13.07 8.27
N THR A 36 17.08 -12.02 8.04
CA THR A 36 16.58 -10.73 7.55
C THR A 36 16.02 -10.86 6.14
N SER A 37 16.75 -11.52 5.24
CA SER A 37 16.33 -11.79 3.87
C SER A 37 15.08 -12.67 3.83
N PHE A 38 14.98 -13.68 4.69
CA PHE A 38 13.79 -14.51 4.82
C PHE A 38 12.57 -13.71 5.28
N ILE A 39 12.71 -12.90 6.35
CA ILE A 39 11.61 -12.05 6.86
C ILE A 39 11.16 -11.08 5.77
N MET A 40 12.09 -10.32 5.17
CA MET A 40 11.73 -9.32 4.17
C MET A 40 11.09 -9.94 2.93
N ARG A 41 11.54 -11.12 2.48
CA ARG A 41 10.95 -11.82 1.34
C ARG A 41 9.49 -12.19 1.59
N ASN A 42 9.13 -12.53 2.82
CA ASN A 42 7.77 -12.95 3.17
C ASN A 42 6.85 -11.80 3.59
N VAL A 43 7.36 -10.81 4.31
CA VAL A 43 6.55 -9.71 4.86
C VAL A 43 6.28 -8.62 3.83
N LEU A 44 7.23 -8.30 2.95
CA LEU A 44 7.08 -7.18 2.01
C LEU A 44 5.90 -7.35 1.03
N PRO A 45 5.62 -8.54 0.47
CA PRO A 45 4.42 -8.75 -0.34
C PRO A 45 3.12 -8.49 0.44
N ALA A 46 3.04 -8.94 1.69
CA ALA A 46 1.88 -8.72 2.54
C ALA A 46 1.68 -7.23 2.86
N ALA A 47 2.77 -6.52 3.17
CA ALA A 47 2.74 -5.07 3.40
C ALA A 47 2.26 -4.31 2.15
N ARG A 48 2.76 -4.66 0.95
CA ARG A 48 2.32 -4.06 -0.31
C ARG A 48 0.84 -4.29 -0.57
N ALA A 49 0.34 -5.51 -0.33
CA ALA A 49 -1.09 -5.80 -0.48
C ALA A 49 -1.98 -4.98 0.46
N VAL A 50 -1.51 -4.68 1.68
CA VAL A 50 -2.24 -3.78 2.60
C VAL A 50 -2.29 -2.36 2.05
N VAL A 51 -1.15 -1.83 1.60
CA VAL A 51 -1.08 -0.48 1.00
C VAL A 51 -1.96 -0.40 -0.25
N ASP A 52 -1.84 -1.35 -1.16
CA ASP A 52 -2.63 -1.37 -2.40
C ASP A 52 -4.13 -1.40 -2.12
N ARG A 53 -4.59 -2.18 -1.12
CA ARG A 53 -6.01 -2.18 -0.73
C ARG A 53 -6.48 -0.87 -0.11
N ALA A 54 -5.60 -0.15 0.58
CA ALA A 54 -5.96 1.12 1.19
C ALA A 54 -5.96 2.27 0.17
N GLU A 55 -5.08 2.23 -0.82
CA GLU A 55 -4.83 3.34 -1.74
C GLU A 55 -5.47 3.18 -3.11
N ARG A 56 -5.77 1.94 -3.55
CA ARG A 56 -6.34 1.68 -4.87
C ARG A 56 -7.80 1.27 -4.78
N ILE A 57 -8.63 1.94 -5.58
CA ILE A 57 -10.01 1.52 -5.85
C ILE A 57 -10.00 0.71 -7.14
N VAL A 58 -10.34 -0.58 -7.05
CA VAL A 58 -10.50 -1.44 -8.23
C VAL A 58 -11.96 -1.37 -8.65
N LEU A 59 -12.20 -0.88 -9.87
CA LEU A 59 -13.53 -0.74 -10.43
C LEU A 59 -13.83 -1.90 -11.37
N GLY A 60 -15.08 -2.37 -11.35
CA GLY A 60 -15.60 -3.24 -12.40
C GLY A 60 -15.79 -2.47 -13.71
N GLU A 61 -16.09 -3.17 -14.80
CA GLU A 61 -16.26 -2.58 -16.13
C GLU A 61 -17.31 -1.44 -16.14
N ARG A 62 -18.49 -1.70 -15.58
CA ARG A 62 -19.57 -0.71 -15.47
C ARG A 62 -19.12 0.58 -14.76
N ASP A 63 -18.46 0.43 -13.63
CA ASP A 63 -18.05 1.58 -12.82
C ASP A 63 -16.86 2.31 -13.46
N THR A 64 -15.98 1.58 -14.15
CA THR A 64 -14.90 2.16 -14.95
C THR A 64 -15.46 3.06 -16.06
N MET A 65 -16.42 2.55 -16.85
CA MET A 65 -17.09 3.34 -17.89
C MET A 65 -17.80 4.56 -17.29
N ARG A 66 -18.41 4.40 -16.12
CA ARG A 66 -19.08 5.51 -15.44
C ARG A 66 -18.09 6.58 -14.99
N VAL A 67 -16.93 6.21 -14.47
CA VAL A 67 -15.89 7.16 -14.05
C VAL A 67 -15.32 7.88 -15.27
N ILE A 68 -15.01 7.17 -16.37
CA ILE A 68 -14.51 7.79 -17.60
C ILE A 68 -15.50 8.83 -18.13
N GLU A 69 -16.78 8.47 -18.24
CA GLU A 69 -17.83 9.40 -18.68
C GLU A 69 -17.91 10.67 -17.80
N LEU A 70 -17.76 10.53 -16.48
CA LEU A 70 -17.77 11.66 -15.56
C LEU A 70 -16.50 12.53 -15.66
N LEU A 71 -15.36 11.97 -16.08
CA LEU A 71 -14.13 12.71 -16.31
C LEU A 71 -14.15 13.45 -17.64
N GLU A 72 -14.69 12.82 -18.69
CA GLU A 72 -14.81 13.41 -20.03
C GLU A 72 -15.92 14.47 -20.08
N ASN A 73 -17.06 14.20 -19.42
CA ASN A 73 -18.24 15.06 -19.38
C ASN A 73 -18.59 15.45 -17.94
N PRO A 74 -17.78 16.32 -17.29
CA PRO A 74 -17.99 16.67 -15.89
C PRO A 74 -19.31 17.46 -15.70
N PRO A 75 -20.27 16.97 -14.90
CA PRO A 75 -21.52 17.65 -14.68
C PRO A 75 -21.33 18.91 -13.83
N LYS A 76 -22.23 19.89 -13.99
CA LYS A 76 -22.24 21.07 -13.12
C LYS A 76 -22.51 20.66 -11.67
N PRO A 77 -21.81 21.26 -10.68
CA PRO A 77 -22.00 20.93 -9.28
C PRO A 77 -23.44 21.27 -8.83
N PRO A 78 -24.13 20.35 -8.14
CA PRO A 78 -25.51 20.59 -7.72
C PRO A 78 -25.59 21.69 -6.65
N PRO A 79 -26.73 22.38 -6.50
CA PRO A 79 -26.90 23.47 -5.53
C PRO A 79 -26.53 23.08 -4.09
N ALA A 80 -26.82 21.83 -3.68
CA ALA A 80 -26.47 21.31 -2.37
C ALA A 80 -24.95 21.24 -2.12
N LEU A 81 -24.18 20.85 -3.15
CA LEU A 81 -22.71 20.79 -3.06
C LEU A 81 -22.13 22.21 -2.96
N MET A 82 -22.66 23.15 -3.74
CA MET A 82 -22.26 24.56 -3.69
C MET A 82 -22.55 25.19 -2.32
N ALA A 83 -23.72 24.90 -1.73
CA ALA A 83 -24.07 25.36 -0.40
C ALA A 83 -23.12 24.78 0.68
N ALA A 84 -22.76 23.49 0.57
CA ALA A 84 -21.80 22.86 1.48
C ALA A 84 -20.40 23.49 1.38
N ALA A 85 -19.92 23.76 0.16
CA ALA A 85 -18.64 24.42 -0.07
C ALA A 85 -18.61 25.83 0.55
N ARG A 86 -19.68 26.62 0.37
CA ARG A 86 -19.81 27.96 0.99
C ARG A 86 -19.77 27.90 2.52
N ARG A 87 -20.52 26.98 3.14
CA ARG A 87 -20.50 26.79 4.60
C ARG A 87 -19.11 26.44 5.14
N ARG A 88 -18.33 25.65 4.39
CA ARG A 88 -16.95 25.30 4.76
C ARG A 88 -16.02 26.51 4.66
N ALA A 89 -16.15 27.30 3.59
CA ALA A 89 -15.34 28.51 3.38
C ALA A 89 -15.57 29.57 4.45
N THR A 90 -16.79 29.69 4.99
CA THR A 90 -17.10 30.62 6.09
C THR A 90 -16.64 30.15 7.48
N ARG A 91 -16.18 28.89 7.60
CA ARG A 91 -15.76 28.30 8.89
C ARG A 91 -14.23 28.23 9.04
N ALA A 92 -13.49 28.42 7.94
CA ALA A 92 -12.04 28.56 7.91
C ALA A 92 -11.66 30.01 8.15
#